data_AF-A0A1R1C545-F1
#
_entry.id   AF-A0A1R1C545-F1
#
_cell.length_a   1.000
_cell.length_b   1.000
_cell.length_c   1.000
_cell.angle_alpha   90.00
_cell.angle_beta   90.00
_cell.angle_gamma   90.00
#
_symmetry.space_group_name_H-M   'P 1'
#
loop_
_entity.id
_entity.type
_entity.pdbx_description
1 polymer ?
#
loop_
_entity_poly.entity_id
_entity_poly.type
_entity_poly.pdbx_seq_one_letter_code
_entity_poly.pdbx_strand_id
1 'polypeptide(L)'
;MERQDALKLFKKLASSYPSWKVDRDIAENWLEELEQAESESCWANAKEHIRESRFAPSIAEIVKPNARIAAEREKQRTREMLDEQDRLRSKVPSITPWQREGISKEEWMRQTIAKHKASKS
;
A
#
# COMPACT_ATOMS: atom_id res chain seq x y z
N MET A 1 -10.28 3.78 -11.93
CA MET A 1 -11.47 3.25 -11.22
C MET A 1 -12.56 2.87 -12.23
N GLU A 2 -13.65 2.23 -11.81
CA GLU A 2 -14.78 1.95 -12.73
C GLU A 2 -15.42 3.25 -13.27
N ARG A 3 -15.83 3.24 -14.54
CA ARG A 3 -16.43 4.43 -15.21
C ARG A 3 -17.63 5.00 -14.45
N GLN A 4 -18.44 4.14 -13.85
CA GLN A 4 -19.58 4.57 -13.05
C GLN A 4 -19.16 5.38 -11.81
N ASP A 5 -18.05 5.02 -11.18
CA ASP A 5 -17.54 5.72 -10.01
C ASP A 5 -16.84 7.02 -10.40
N ALA A 6 -16.10 7.03 -11.52
CA ALA A 6 -15.57 8.26 -12.11
C ALA A 6 -16.69 9.27 -12.39
N LEU A 7 -17.82 8.80 -12.94
CA LEU A 7 -18.99 9.65 -13.20
C LEU A 7 -19.62 10.19 -11.91
N LYS A 8 -19.73 9.38 -10.86
CA LYS A 8 -20.23 9.84 -9.55
C LYS A 8 -19.31 10.92 -8.97
N LEU A 9 -18.00 10.72 -9.06
CA LEU A 9 -17.01 11.68 -8.56
C LEU A 9 -17.09 13.00 -9.33
N PHE A 10 -17.09 12.94 -10.66
CA PHE A 10 -17.22 14.12 -11.51
C PHE A 10 -18.51 14.90 -11.21
N LYS A 11 -19.66 14.20 -11.10
CA LYS A 11 -20.94 14.83 -10.72
C LYS A 11 -20.89 15.47 -9.34
N LYS A 12 -20.19 14.85 -8.38
CA LYS A 12 -20.00 15.43 -7.04
C LYS A 12 -19.19 16.73 -7.10
N LEU A 13 -18.13 16.77 -7.92
CA LEU A 13 -17.34 17.99 -8.12
C LEU A 13 -18.15 19.08 -8.82
N ALA A 14 -18.82 18.76 -9.93
CA ALA A 14 -19.69 19.70 -10.66
C ALA A 14 -20.79 20.31 -9.78
N SER A 15 -21.42 19.51 -8.92
CA SER A 15 -22.44 20.00 -7.97
C SER A 15 -21.85 20.82 -6.81
N SER A 16 -20.59 20.59 -6.44
CA SER A 16 -19.92 21.36 -5.38
C SER A 16 -19.38 22.70 -5.88
N TYR A 17 -19.15 22.84 -7.19
CA TYR A 17 -18.66 24.07 -7.83
C TYR A 17 -19.58 24.53 -8.96
N PRO A 18 -20.71 25.19 -8.67
CA PRO A 18 -21.64 25.67 -9.69
C PRO A 18 -21.03 26.65 -10.71
N SER A 19 -19.94 27.32 -10.35
CA SER A 19 -19.19 28.22 -11.25
C SER A 19 -18.24 27.49 -12.20
N TRP A 20 -18.07 26.18 -12.04
CA TRP A 20 -17.20 25.38 -12.89
C TRP A 20 -17.89 25.14 -14.23
N LYS A 21 -17.40 25.84 -15.27
CA LYS A 21 -17.87 25.66 -16.64
C LYS A 21 -17.28 24.37 -17.21
N VAL A 22 -18.10 23.33 -17.24
CA VAL A 22 -17.79 22.04 -17.86
C VAL A 22 -18.65 21.85 -19.10
N ASP A 23 -18.02 21.55 -20.22
CA ASP A 23 -18.69 21.06 -21.42
C ASP A 23 -18.53 19.53 -21.52
N ARG A 24 -19.04 18.97 -22.61
CA ARG A 24 -19.00 17.52 -22.84
C ARG A 24 -17.56 17.02 -23.00
N ASP A 25 -16.72 17.75 -23.70
CA ASP A 25 -15.36 17.34 -24.01
C ASP A 25 -14.48 17.36 -22.74
N ILE A 26 -14.66 18.37 -21.89
CA ILE A 26 -14.03 18.44 -20.57
C ILE A 26 -14.49 17.27 -19.70
N ALA A 27 -15.79 16.94 -19.71
CA ALA A 27 -16.31 15.82 -18.95
C ALA A 27 -15.73 14.48 -19.43
N GLU A 28 -15.65 14.25 -20.74
CA GLU A 28 -15.06 13.04 -21.32
C GLU A 28 -13.57 12.92 -20.94
N ASN A 29 -12.78 13.98 -21.10
CA ASN A 29 -11.37 14.02 -20.69
C ASN A 29 -11.19 13.72 -19.19
N TRP A 30 -12.04 14.29 -18.33
CA TRP A 30 -11.99 14.01 -16.88
C TRP A 30 -12.31 12.55 -16.57
N LEU A 31 -13.28 11.94 -17.27
CA LEU A 31 -13.64 10.55 -17.05
C LEU A 31 -12.50 9.61 -17.46
N GLU A 32 -11.83 9.86 -18.58
CA GLU A 32 -10.69 9.07 -19.05
C GLU A 32 -9.54 9.06 -18.03
N GLU A 33 -9.20 10.22 -17.47
CA GLU A 33 -8.16 10.33 -16.44
C GLU A 33 -8.55 9.64 -15.13
N LEU A 34 -9.82 9.79 -14.70
CA LEU A 34 -10.33 9.13 -13.50
C LEU A 34 -10.40 7.60 -13.65
N GLU A 35 -10.68 7.09 -14.84
CA GLU A 35 -10.69 5.65 -15.13
C GLU A 35 -9.32 5.00 -14.91
N GLN A 36 -8.22 5.74 -15.14
CA GLN A 36 -6.86 5.27 -14.87
C GLN A 36 -6.43 5.44 -13.41
N ALA A 37 -7.09 6.35 -12.68
CA ALA A 37 -6.73 6.67 -11.30
C ALA A 37 -7.36 5.74 -10.26
N GLU A 38 -6.75 5.70 -9.07
CA GLU A 38 -7.26 4.92 -7.96
C GLU A 38 -8.47 5.59 -7.29
N SER A 39 -9.58 4.85 -7.16
CA SER A 39 -10.86 5.36 -6.63
C SER A 39 -10.72 5.97 -5.24
N GLU A 40 -10.11 5.23 -4.31
CA GLU A 40 -10.01 5.63 -2.91
C GLU A 40 -9.26 6.96 -2.74
N SER A 41 -8.11 7.08 -3.42
CA SER A 41 -7.28 8.28 -3.42
C SER A 41 -8.04 9.48 -4.01
N CYS A 42 -8.71 9.31 -5.15
CA CYS A 42 -9.45 10.38 -5.81
C CYS A 42 -10.63 10.89 -4.96
N TRP A 43 -11.38 10.00 -4.32
CA TRP A 43 -12.48 10.38 -3.42
C TRP A 43 -11.99 11.12 -2.18
N ALA A 44 -10.88 10.68 -1.58
CA ALA A 44 -10.27 11.37 -0.45
C ALA A 44 -9.80 12.78 -0.84
N ASN A 45 -9.07 12.90 -1.95
CA ASN A 45 -8.58 14.18 -2.46
C ASN A 45 -9.74 15.14 -2.79
N ALA A 46 -10.78 14.65 -3.48
CA ALA A 46 -11.94 15.48 -3.79
C ALA A 46 -12.64 15.99 -2.53
N LYS A 47 -12.78 15.14 -1.50
CA LYS A 47 -13.39 15.51 -0.22
C LYS A 47 -12.56 16.54 0.54
N GLU A 48 -11.24 16.40 0.53
CA GLU A 48 -10.30 17.36 1.13
C GLU A 48 -10.37 18.70 0.40
N HIS A 49 -10.27 18.68 -0.93
CA HIS A 49 -10.31 19.90 -1.75
C HIS A 49 -11.64 20.67 -1.60
N ILE A 50 -12.78 19.99 -1.57
CA ILE A 50 -14.10 20.61 -1.33
C ILE A 50 -14.18 21.33 0.02
N ARG A 51 -13.42 20.88 1.02
CA ARG A 51 -13.43 21.49 2.35
C ARG A 51 -12.48 22.69 2.45
N GLU A 52 -11.41 22.68 1.68
CA GLU A 52 -10.31 23.62 1.81
C GLU A 52 -10.35 24.73 0.76
N SER A 53 -10.92 24.46 -0.41
CA SER A 53 -10.92 25.38 -1.54
C SER A 53 -12.34 25.75 -1.97
N ARG A 54 -12.52 27.04 -2.26
CA ARG A 54 -13.73 27.58 -2.90
C ARG A 54 -13.73 27.39 -4.41
N PHE A 55 -12.56 27.15 -5.01
CA PHE A 55 -12.39 27.05 -6.47
C PHE A 55 -12.35 25.60 -6.92
N ALA A 56 -12.85 25.36 -8.13
CA ALA A 56 -12.87 24.05 -8.73
C ALA A 56 -11.43 23.49 -8.84
N PRO A 57 -11.20 22.22 -8.47
CA PRO A 57 -9.90 21.59 -8.60
C PRO A 57 -9.54 21.38 -10.08
N SER A 58 -8.24 21.30 -10.33
CA SER A 58 -7.70 20.67 -11.52
C SER A 58 -7.78 19.14 -11.40
N ILE A 59 -7.75 18.44 -12.54
CA ILE A 59 -7.74 16.96 -12.55
C ILE A 59 -6.54 16.40 -11.76
N ALA A 60 -5.37 17.04 -11.87
CA ALA A 60 -4.13 16.65 -11.21
C ALA A 60 -4.24 16.65 -9.68
N GLU A 61 -5.00 17.60 -9.11
CA GLU A 61 -5.26 17.65 -7.67
C GLU A 61 -6.11 16.49 -7.18
N ILE A 62 -6.92 15.90 -8.06
CA ILE A 62 -7.81 14.77 -7.77
C ILE A 62 -7.09 13.44 -8.00
N VAL A 63 -6.40 13.26 -9.12
CA VAL A 63 -5.80 11.96 -9.50
C VAL A 63 -4.52 11.62 -8.74
N LYS A 64 -3.89 12.60 -8.08
CA LYS A 64 -2.65 12.36 -7.33
C LYS A 64 -2.83 11.29 -6.25
N PRO A 65 -1.80 10.50 -5.92
CA PRO A 65 -1.85 9.60 -4.77
C PRO A 65 -2.16 10.37 -3.48
N ASN A 66 -3.12 9.89 -2.69
CA ASN A 66 -3.42 10.51 -1.41
C ASN A 66 -2.41 10.03 -0.35
N ALA A 67 -1.66 10.97 0.24
CA ALA A 67 -0.57 10.67 1.17
C ALA A 67 -1.06 9.92 2.43
N ARG A 68 -2.28 10.21 2.91
CA ARG A 68 -2.84 9.52 4.09
C ARG A 68 -3.14 8.06 3.79
N ILE A 69 -3.80 7.78 2.67
CA ILE A 69 -4.12 6.41 2.24
C ILE A 69 -2.82 5.61 1.99
N ALA A 70 -1.85 6.21 1.32
CA ALA A 70 -0.55 5.57 1.10
C ALA A 70 0.15 5.22 2.43
N ALA A 71 0.12 6.13 3.40
CA ALA A 71 0.70 5.89 4.73
C ALA A 71 -0.06 4.80 5.51
N GLU A 72 -1.39 4.74 5.42
CA GLU A 72 -2.19 3.70 6.07
C GLU A 72 -1.89 2.32 5.50
N ARG A 73 -1.74 2.20 4.17
CA ARG A 73 -1.35 0.95 3.51
C ARG A 73 0.04 0.51 3.92
N GLU A 74 0.99 1.44 4.03
CA GLU A 74 2.33 1.11 4.49
C GLU A 74 2.35 0.61 5.93
N LYS A 75 1.57 1.25 6.82
CA LYS A 75 1.40 0.77 8.20
C LYS A 75 0.82 -0.64 8.24
N GLN A 76 -0.16 -0.94 7.40
CA GLN A 76 -0.77 -2.26 7.34
C GLN A 76 0.23 -3.31 6.86
N ARG A 77 0.99 -3.03 5.79
CA ARG A 77 2.07 -3.91 5.31
C ARG A 77 3.13 -4.16 6.38
N THR A 78 3.54 -3.11 7.06
CA THR A 78 4.51 -3.20 8.15
C THR A 78 3.98 -4.08 9.29
N ARG A 79 2.70 -3.93 9.65
CA ARG A 79 2.06 -4.73 10.68
C ARG A 79 2.02 -6.22 10.31
N GLU A 80 1.60 -6.55 9.09
CA GLU A 80 1.56 -7.93 8.61
C GLU A 80 2.95 -8.56 8.56
N MET A 81 3.97 -7.80 8.17
CA MET A 81 5.36 -8.25 8.18
C MET A 81 5.84 -8.55 9.61
N LEU A 82 5.51 -7.70 10.59
CA LEU A 82 5.86 -7.92 11.99
C LEU A 82 5.16 -9.15 12.57
N ASP A 83 3.87 -9.31 12.28
CA ASP A 83 3.09 -10.47 12.72
C ASP A 83 3.67 -11.78 12.17
N GLU A 84 4.09 -11.80 10.90
CA GLU A 84 4.75 -12.99 10.33
C GLU A 84 6.14 -13.23 10.93
N GLN A 85 6.93 -12.18 11.21
CA GLN A 85 8.20 -12.34 11.91
C GLN A 85 8.02 -12.95 13.30
N ASP A 86 7.02 -12.50 14.06
CA ASP A 86 6.74 -13.04 15.38
C ASP A 86 6.21 -14.48 15.29
N ARG A 87 5.42 -14.80 14.26
CA ARG A 87 5.03 -16.17 13.95
C ARG A 87 6.23 -17.06 13.61
N LEU A 88 7.20 -16.56 12.87
CA LEU A 88 8.43 -17.30 12.58
C LEU A 88 9.27 -17.47 13.85
N ARG A 89 9.43 -16.42 14.66
CA ARG A 89 10.15 -16.46 15.94
C ARG A 89 9.56 -17.47 16.90
N SER A 90 8.23 -17.52 17.03
CA SER A 90 7.56 -18.51 17.90
C SER A 90 7.79 -19.96 17.46
N LYS A 91 8.08 -20.21 16.18
CA LYS A 91 8.44 -21.53 15.65
C LYS A 91 9.92 -21.86 15.83
N VAL A 92 10.78 -20.87 16.10
CA VAL A 92 12.21 -21.11 16.36
C VAL A 92 12.35 -21.70 17.76
N PRO A 93 12.93 -22.91 17.90
CA PRO A 93 13.18 -23.49 19.22
C PRO A 93 14.05 -22.56 20.08
N SER A 94 13.62 -22.29 21.31
CA SER A 94 14.34 -21.43 22.27
C SER A 94 15.70 -22.00 22.68
N ILE A 95 15.87 -23.31 22.52
CA ILE A 95 17.09 -24.04 22.83
C ILE A 95 18.01 -24.11 21.61
N THR A 96 19.28 -23.81 21.86
CA THR A 96 20.29 -23.81 20.81
C THR A 96 20.49 -25.22 20.24
N PRO A 97 20.92 -25.35 18.97
CA PRO A 97 21.12 -26.66 18.35
C PRO A 97 22.04 -27.61 19.14
N TRP A 98 23.16 -27.13 19.67
CA TRP A 98 24.10 -27.96 20.43
C TRP A 98 23.55 -28.39 21.81
N GLN A 99 22.71 -27.56 22.44
CA GLN A 99 21.98 -27.95 23.65
C GLN A 99 20.91 -29.01 23.37
N ARG A 100 20.24 -28.96 22.21
CA ARG A 100 19.29 -30.00 21.78
C ARG A 100 19.95 -31.35 21.57
N GLU A 101 21.15 -31.34 21.01
CA GLU A 101 21.92 -32.55 20.70
C GLU A 101 22.76 -33.05 21.89
N GLY A 102 22.78 -32.31 23.01
CA GLY A 102 23.54 -32.68 24.20
C GLY A 102 25.06 -32.61 24.02
N ILE A 103 25.55 -31.84 23.03
CA ILE A 103 26.97 -31.74 22.68
C ILE A 103 27.52 -30.34 22.95
N SER A 104 28.85 -30.22 22.99
CA SER A 104 29.51 -28.92 23.12
C SER A 104 29.30 -28.07 21.85
N LYS A 105 29.28 -26.74 22.01
CA LYS A 105 29.14 -25.80 20.90
C LYS A 105 30.24 -25.98 19.84
N GLU A 106 31.46 -26.24 20.28
CA GLU A 106 32.63 -26.44 19.40
C GLU A 106 32.47 -27.69 18.53
N GLU A 107 31.95 -28.76 19.12
CA GLU A 107 31.73 -30.03 18.44
C GLU A 107 30.59 -29.94 17.43
N TRP A 108 29.50 -29.26 17.79
CA TRP A 108 28.41 -28.96 16.86
C TRP A 108 28.87 -28.14 15.66
N MET A 109 29.71 -27.12 15.88
CA MET A 109 30.27 -26.30 14.80
C MET A 109 31.18 -27.13 13.87
N ARG A 110 32.04 -28.00 14.43
CA ARG A 110 32.88 -28.90 13.63
C ARG A 110 32.04 -29.82 12.74
N GLN A 111 30.99 -30.43 13.27
CA GLN A 111 30.09 -31.31 12.52
C GLN A 111 29.34 -30.55 11.40
N THR A 112 28.88 -29.34 11.69
CA THR A 112 28.15 -28.51 10.71
C THR A 112 29.06 -28.08 9.55
N ILE A 113 30.29 -27.65 9.86
CA ILE A 113 31.30 -27.28 8.84
C ILE A 113 31.67 -28.49 7.98
N ALA A 114 31.85 -29.67 8.58
CA ALA A 114 32.14 -30.90 7.86
C ALA A 114 31.00 -31.31 6.91
N LYS A 115 29.74 -31.27 7.39
CA LYS A 115 28.54 -31.56 6.56
C LYS A 115 28.41 -30.60 5.38
N HIS A 116 28.61 -29.30 5.59
CA HIS A 116 28.52 -28.31 4.51
C HIS A 116 29.66 -28.43 3.49
N LYS A 117 30.85 -28.88 3.89
CA LYS A 117 31.94 -29.20 2.95
C LYS A 117 31.63 -30.44 2.12
N ALA A 118 31.05 -31.48 2.73
CA ALA A 118 30.66 -32.71 2.04
C ALA A 118 29.49 -32.50 1.06
N SER A 119 28.57 -31.57 1.33
CA SER A 119 27.44 -31.28 0.41
C SER A 119 27.82 -30.41 -0.77
N LYS A 120 29.02 -29.80 -0.76
CA LYS A 120 29.54 -28.95 -1.84
C LYS A 120 30.57 -29.66 -2.72
N SER A 121 30.88 -30.92 -2.42
CA SER A 121 31.79 -31.78 -3.18
C SER A 121 31.01 -32.86 -3.93
#